data_AF-A0A662TG91-F1
#
_entry.id   AF-A0A662TG91-F1
#
_cell.length_a   1.000
_cell.length_b   1.000
_cell.length_c   1.000
_cell.angle_alpha   90.00
_cell.angle_beta   90.00
_cell.angle_gamma   90.00
#
_symmetry.space_group_name_H-M   'P 1'
#
loop_
_entity.id
_entity.type
_entity.pdbx_description
1 polymer ?
#
loop_
_entity_poly.entity_id
_entity_poly.type
_entity_poly.pdbx_seq_one_letter_code
_entity_poly.pdbx_strand_id
1 'polypeptide(L)' 'KFPEEYRPSRQLIDKAREIDKHYIASRYPNFYPEGSPSEYYTLEEAERIVKYAEEIVRYCRDKIVQA' A
#
# COMPACT_ATOMS: atom_id res chain seq x y z
N LYS A 1 17.07 12.93 -3.16
CA LYS A 1 15.70 13.26 -3.62
C LYS A 1 15.54 12.67 -5.02
N PHE A 2 14.38 12.11 -5.36
CA PHE A 2 14.13 11.61 -6.71
C PHE A 2 14.22 12.76 -7.74
N PRO A 3 14.70 12.50 -8.96
CA PRO A 3 14.53 13.43 -10.08
C PRO A 3 13.05 13.75 -10.30
N GLU A 4 12.75 14.97 -10.76
CA GLU A 4 11.35 15.41 -10.91
C GLU A 4 10.52 14.50 -11.85
N GLU A 5 11.16 13.93 -12.87
CA GLU A 5 10.51 13.00 -13.82
C GLU A 5 10.01 11.69 -13.18
N TYR A 6 10.60 11.26 -12.05
CA TYR A 6 10.22 10.08 -11.28
C TYR A 6 9.43 10.41 -10.02
N ARG A 7 9.03 11.66 -9.85
CA ARG A 7 8.36 12.08 -8.62
C ARG A 7 6.89 11.61 -8.64
N PRO A 8 6.47 10.78 -7.68
CA PRO A 8 5.07 10.35 -7.61
C PRO A 8 4.19 11.51 -7.13
N SER A 9 2.91 11.45 -7.49
CA SER A 9 1.92 12.40 -6.98
C SER A 9 1.75 12.24 -5.47
N ARG A 10 1.30 13.31 -4.80
CA ARG A 10 1.04 13.25 -3.36
C ARG A 10 0.02 12.17 -3.00
N GLN A 11 -1.01 12.01 -3.82
CA GLN A 11 -2.05 10.99 -3.64
C GLN A 11 -1.48 9.56 -3.69
N LEU A 12 -0.54 9.30 -4.60
CA LEU A 12 0.10 7.97 -4.71
C LEU A 12 0.98 7.68 -3.48
N ILE A 13 1.65 8.69 -2.94
CA ILE A 13 2.39 8.58 -1.67
C ILE A 13 1.45 8.31 -0.50
N ASP A 14 0.32 9.01 -0.39
CA ASP A 14 -0.62 8.81 0.71
C ASP A 14 -1.24 7.40 0.65
N LYS A 15 -1.51 6.86 -0.55
CA LYS A 15 -1.88 5.45 -0.76
C LYS A 15 -0.81 4.49 -0.26
N ALA A 16 0.46 4.70 -0.62
CA ALA A 16 1.57 3.87 -0.16
C ALA A 16 1.70 3.87 1.38
N ARG A 17 1.55 5.04 2.01
CA ARG A 17 1.59 5.18 3.48
C ARG A 17 0.47 4.43 4.17
N GLU A 18 -0.67 4.27 3.51
CA GLU A 18 -1.74 3.45 4.04
C GLU A 18 -1.41 1.96 3.96
N ILE A 19 -0.89 1.49 2.82
CA ILE A 19 -0.40 0.11 2.64
C ILE A 19 0.61 -0.25 3.73
N ASP A 20 1.55 0.66 4.04
CA ASP A 20 2.59 0.44 5.07
C ASP A 20 2.03 0.07 6.45
N LYS A 21 0.84 0.59 6.80
CA LYS A 21 0.19 0.28 8.10
C LYS A 21 -0.16 -1.20 8.22
N HIS A 22 -0.44 -1.86 7.10
CA HIS A 22 -0.88 -3.25 7.08
C HIS A 22 0.29 -4.25 7.15
N TYR A 23 1.54 -3.80 7.00
CA TYR A 23 2.70 -4.71 6.96
C TYR A 23 2.88 -5.51 8.27
N ILE A 24 2.74 -4.88 9.44
CA ILE A 24 2.81 -5.56 10.73
C ILE A 24 1.43 -6.07 11.14
N ALA A 25 0.42 -5.21 11.03
CA ALA A 25 -0.92 -5.47 11.52
C ALA A 25 -1.55 -6.74 10.92
N SER A 26 -1.33 -7.04 9.63
CA SER A 26 -1.93 -8.20 8.98
C SER A 26 -1.33 -9.56 9.37
N ARG A 27 -0.18 -9.59 10.06
CA ARG A 27 0.59 -10.83 10.27
C ARG A 27 0.82 -11.21 11.73
N TYR A 28 0.91 -10.22 12.60
CA TYR A 28 1.33 -10.45 13.98
C TYR A 28 0.17 -10.18 14.96
N PRO A 29 -0.38 -11.21 15.62
CA PRO A 29 -1.50 -11.05 16.54
C PRO A 29 -1.23 -10.06 17.68
N ASN A 30 0.02 -9.94 18.13
CA ASN A 30 0.42 -9.00 19.20
C ASN A 30 0.34 -7.52 18.80
N PHE A 31 0.01 -7.20 17.55
CA PHE A 31 -0.31 -5.85 17.13
C PHE A 31 -1.69 -5.40 17.65
N TYR A 32 -2.63 -6.35 17.79
CA TYR A 32 -3.98 -6.08 18.27
C TYR A 32 -4.12 -6.42 19.76
N PRO A 33 -5.08 -5.80 20.48
CA PRO A 33 -5.31 -6.10 21.89
C PRO A 33 -5.74 -7.55 22.14
N GLU A 34 -6.45 -8.16 21.20
CA GLU A 34 -6.98 -9.53 21.28
C GLU A 34 -7.27 -10.10 19.88
N GLY A 35 -7.59 -11.39 19.79
CA GLY A 35 -8.01 -12.04 18.54
C GLY A 35 -6.88 -12.30 17.53
N SER A 36 -7.29 -12.73 16.34
CA SER A 36 -6.43 -12.97 15.18
C SER A 36 -6.45 -11.77 14.22
N PRO A 37 -5.33 -11.48 13.52
CA PRO A 37 -5.28 -10.39 12.54
C PRO A 37 -6.43 -10.41 11.52
N SER A 38 -6.85 -11.59 11.05
CA SER A 38 -7.93 -11.73 10.05
C SER A 38 -9.28 -11.18 10.51
N GLU A 39 -9.54 -11.08 11.81
CA GLU A 39 -10.80 -10.56 12.34
C GLU A 39 -10.91 -9.03 12.24
N TYR A 40 -9.79 -8.33 12.02
CA TYR A 40 -9.74 -6.87 11.92
C TYR A 40 -9.84 -6.34 10.49
N TYR A 41 -9.92 -7.21 9.48
CA TYR A 41 -9.97 -6.81 8.08
C TYR A 41 -11.33 -7.10 7.48
N THR A 42 -11.86 -6.10 6.78
CA THR A 42 -13.04 -6.29 5.93
C THR A 42 -12.60 -6.60 4.49
N LEU A 43 -13.49 -7.24 3.72
CA LEU A 43 -13.25 -7.47 2.29
C LEU A 43 -13.05 -6.14 1.53
N GLU A 44 -13.87 -5.13 1.83
CA GLU A 44 -13.78 -3.81 1.20
C GLU A 44 -12.42 -3.16 1.45
N GLU A 45 -11.90 -3.26 2.68
CA GLU A 45 -10.58 -2.75 3.01
C GLU A 45 -9.49 -3.50 2.25
N ALA A 46 -9.55 -4.84 2.20
CA ALA A 46 -8.60 -5.64 1.47
C ALA A 46 -8.57 -5.29 -0.04
N GLU A 47 -9.74 -5.20 -0.67
CA GLU A 47 -9.86 -4.85 -2.10
C GLU A 47 -9.32 -3.45 -2.39
N ARG A 48 -9.59 -2.48 -1.51
CA ARG A 48 -9.08 -1.11 -1.64
C ARG A 48 -7.56 -1.05 -1.53
N ILE A 49 -6.96 -1.79 -0.59
CA ILE A 49 -5.51 -1.84 -0.40
C ILE A 49 -4.81 -2.55 -1.56
N VAL A 50 -5.41 -3.63 -2.10
CA VAL A 50 -4.92 -4.28 -3.33
C VAL A 50 -4.94 -3.30 -4.50
N LYS A 51 -6.04 -2.57 -4.70
CA LYS A 51 -6.14 -1.55 -5.75
C LYS A 51 -5.06 -0.48 -5.63
N TYR A 52 -4.74 -0.03 -4.41
CA TYR A 52 -3.64 0.92 -4.20
C TYR A 52 -2.29 0.34 -4.61
N ALA A 53 -2.03 -0.93 -4.30
CA ALA A 53 -0.80 -1.61 -4.69
C ALA A 53 -0.69 -1.73 -6.23
N GLU A 54 -1.79 -2.07 -6.91
CA GLU A 54 -1.85 -2.12 -8.37
C GLU A 54 -1.53 -0.78 -9.02
N GLU A 55 -2.07 0.32 -8.48
CA GLU A 55 -1.79 1.67 -8.97
C GLU A 55 -0.30 2.04 -8.81
N ILE A 56 0.32 1.69 -7.67
CA ILE A 56 1.75 1.95 -7.42
C ILE A 56 2.61 1.14 -8.39
N VAL A 57 2.32 -0.15 -8.56
CA VAL A 57 3.06 -1.02 -9.49
C VAL A 57 2.94 -0.51 -10.92
N ARG A 58 1.74 -0.06 -11.33
CA ARG A 58 1.53 0.55 -12.65
C ARG A 58 2.37 1.81 -12.83
N TYR A 59 2.35 2.72 -11.85
CA TYR A 59 3.18 3.93 -11.90
C TYR A 59 4.67 3.59 -12.08
N CYS A 60 5.19 2.63 -11.31
CA CYS A 60 6.58 2.19 -11.45
C CYS A 60 6.87 1.61 -12.85
N ARG A 61 5.97 0.78 -13.37
CA ARG A 61 6.12 0.17 -14.71
C ARG A 61 6.17 1.23 -15.80
N ASP A 62 5.27 2.21 -15.75
CA ASP A 62 5.20 3.29 -16.74
C ASP A 62 6.48 4.13 -16.76
N LYS A 63 7.19 4.23 -15.62
CA LYS A 63 8.48 4.92 -15.51
C LYS A 63 9.68 4.10 -15.95
N ILE A 64 9.61 2.77 -15.83
CA ILE A 64 10.69 1.86 -16.25
C ILE A 64 10.68 1.65 -17.78
N VAL A 65 9.50 1.55 -18.40
CA VAL A 65 9.36 1.29 -19.86
C VAL A 65 9.72 2.53 -20.71
N GLN A 66 9.88 3.70 -20.09
CA GLN A 66 10.31 4.94 -20.75
C GLN A 66 11.85 5.10 -20.82
N ALA A 67 12.62 4.12 -20.32
CA ALA A 67 14.09 4.10 -20.33
C ALA A 67 14.68 3.24 -21.46
#